data_AF-A0A101MCD3-F1
#
_entry.id   AF-A0A101MCD3-F1
#
_cell.length_a   1.000
_cell.length_b   1.000
_cell.length_c   1.000
_cell.angle_alpha   90.00
_cell.angle_beta   90.00
_cell.angle_gamma   90.00
#
_symmetry.space_group_name_H-M   'P 1'
#
loop_
_entity.id
_entity.type
_entity.pdbx_description
1 polymer ?
#
loop_
_entity_poly.entity_id
_entity_poly.type
_entity_poly.pdbx_seq_one_letter_code
_entity_poly.pdbx_strand_id
1 'polypeptide(L)'
;MPDQKNIQGDTWPRLPKKAEKFVFFRITNPQEFKKGLPTMADFITTAHTALKNRNDIFKKKAEGTLNGIIHLVSINIAFSANGLAKLGAERFNDPIFNGGQFKDMTFPSEGEPEEDHQGLDPQQDWVNEFKPSTGGIDGVLTVAGDSLPSIEKMTGKTFNWVFNVGNDKQSIEIVYTREGQVYPDHLEHFGWVDGISQPLVKGLDDTSKTDGKGMTPVDPGVIFVGHEGDENKNKSPEWAKDGSFMVFRIYEQLVPEFYQQVAPLQDHYLWAWFKHTNLLYLVGVLRIALLLRTKRWTKWVCFPRGWWDGGLLVSIPMQESYPAPNRILMILIKCDALGAPMELHPQEDPNWDRNKTQFATSALKTMNNTDDFNYNPADQTRCPYASHMRKTGPRNDYANYAKHVMMRRGIPYGPWCEPAEQAGGITQHERGLLFVSYQSSIENGFVTQQKRWANSPDGPTDMAKHSGGASQGIDPLIGQVHPNRNGKSTGVQINAKYEDAPRIPFPDSDLVKPATQVYGNSLALDRIVVPHGGEYFFTPSISALKDYLPNA
;
A
#
# COMPACT_ATOMS: atom_id res chain seq x y z
N MET A 1 -16.83 21.62 9.52
CA MET A 1 -17.21 20.25 9.13
C MET A 1 -17.27 20.19 7.63
N PRO A 2 -16.61 19.21 6.98
CA PRO A 2 -16.66 19.06 5.52
C PRO A 2 -18.09 18.78 5.06
N ASP A 3 -18.51 19.42 3.97
CA ASP A 3 -19.81 19.13 3.36
C ASP A 3 -19.70 17.89 2.46
N GLN A 4 -20.42 16.82 2.82
CA GLN A 4 -20.44 15.56 2.08
C GLN A 4 -20.89 15.72 0.62
N LYS A 5 -21.66 16.77 0.29
CA LYS A 5 -22.06 17.07 -1.10
C LYS A 5 -21.01 17.87 -1.86
N ASN A 6 -20.06 18.48 -1.16
CA ASN A 6 -19.01 19.30 -1.75
C ASN A 6 -17.66 18.59 -1.84
N ILE A 7 -17.43 17.52 -1.08
CA ILE A 7 -16.21 16.71 -1.17
C ILE A 7 -16.36 15.54 -2.16
N GLN A 8 -15.27 15.16 -2.82
CA GLN A 8 -15.22 13.99 -3.70
C GLN A 8 -15.17 12.67 -2.90
N GLY A 9 -15.85 11.64 -3.40
CA GLY A 9 -16.19 10.43 -2.64
C GLY A 9 -15.07 9.43 -2.40
N ASP A 10 -13.95 9.51 -3.14
CA ASP A 10 -12.81 8.64 -2.90
C ASP A 10 -11.99 9.08 -1.68
N THR A 11 -11.90 10.40 -1.45
CA THR A 11 -11.29 10.96 -0.23
C THR A 11 -11.99 10.40 1.02
N TRP A 12 -13.32 10.50 1.07
CA TRP A 12 -14.16 9.82 2.05
C TRP A 12 -15.54 9.55 1.46
N PRO A 13 -16.17 8.38 1.70
CA PRO A 13 -15.74 7.25 2.51
C PRO A 13 -14.98 6.13 1.76
N ARG A 14 -14.44 6.40 0.55
CA ARG A 14 -13.92 5.44 -0.47
C ARG A 14 -14.98 5.01 -1.48
N LEU A 15 -14.64 5.07 -2.76
CA LEU A 15 -15.50 4.56 -3.83
C LEU A 15 -15.61 3.02 -3.78
N PRO A 16 -16.83 2.45 -3.89
CA PRO A 16 -16.98 1.01 -4.07
C PRO A 16 -16.33 0.55 -5.38
N LYS A 17 -15.47 -0.47 -5.33
CA LYS A 17 -14.74 -0.94 -6.52
C LYS A 17 -14.46 -2.44 -6.51
N LYS A 18 -14.47 -3.01 -7.72
CA LYS A 18 -13.88 -4.31 -8.08
C LYS A 18 -12.78 -4.14 -9.13
N ALA A 19 -12.92 -3.13 -9.97
CA ALA A 19 -11.88 -2.62 -10.84
C ALA A 19 -11.75 -1.10 -10.67
N GLU A 20 -10.60 -0.55 -11.02
CA GLU A 20 -10.36 0.88 -11.04
C GLU A 20 -9.38 1.22 -12.16
N LYS A 21 -9.59 2.37 -12.80
CA LYS A 21 -8.70 2.90 -13.84
C LYS A 21 -8.33 4.33 -13.49
N PHE A 22 -7.03 4.60 -13.52
CA PHE A 22 -6.46 5.93 -13.44
C PHE A 22 -6.13 6.38 -14.86
N VAL A 23 -6.77 7.46 -15.31
CA VAL A 23 -6.54 8.07 -16.63
C VAL A 23 -5.81 9.37 -16.42
N PHE A 24 -4.51 9.37 -16.71
CA PHE A 24 -3.65 10.54 -16.58
C PHE A 24 -3.67 11.34 -17.87
N PHE A 25 -3.81 12.65 -17.75
CA PHE A 25 -3.99 13.53 -18.89
C PHE A 25 -3.16 14.81 -18.79
N ARG A 26 -2.90 15.39 -19.95
CA ARG A 26 -2.39 16.75 -20.12
C ARG A 26 -3.49 17.64 -20.68
N ILE A 27 -3.58 18.87 -20.19
CA ILE A 27 -4.46 19.90 -20.71
C ILE A 27 -3.76 20.54 -21.91
N THR A 28 -4.35 20.40 -23.10
CA THR A 28 -3.83 20.92 -24.37
C THR A 28 -4.49 22.24 -24.75
N ASN A 29 -5.74 22.47 -24.31
CA ASN A 29 -6.44 23.73 -24.49
C ASN A 29 -7.16 24.14 -23.19
N PRO A 30 -6.50 24.94 -22.32
CA PRO A 30 -7.06 25.33 -21.02
C PRO A 30 -8.41 26.06 -21.12
N GLN A 31 -8.61 26.87 -22.16
CA GLN A 31 -9.85 27.64 -22.33
C GLN A 31 -11.05 26.73 -22.64
N GLU A 32 -10.87 25.74 -23.52
CA GLU A 32 -11.93 24.75 -23.78
C GLU A 32 -12.10 23.77 -22.62
N PHE A 33 -11.00 23.38 -21.96
CA PHE A 33 -11.07 22.50 -20.78
C PHE A 33 -11.90 23.11 -19.65
N LYS A 34 -11.66 24.40 -19.35
CA LYS A 34 -12.42 25.16 -18.34
C LYS A 34 -13.92 25.16 -18.59
N LYS A 35 -14.36 25.26 -19.85
CA LYS A 35 -15.79 25.19 -20.22
C LYS A 35 -16.42 23.84 -19.91
N GLY A 36 -15.64 22.76 -19.97
CA GLY A 36 -16.10 21.41 -19.66
C GLY A 36 -16.17 21.09 -18.17
N LEU A 37 -15.43 21.81 -17.32
CA LEU A 37 -15.32 21.51 -15.88
C LEU A 37 -16.65 21.52 -15.12
N PRO A 38 -17.58 22.48 -15.31
CA PRO A 38 -18.88 22.44 -14.63
C PRO A 38 -19.68 21.18 -14.96
N THR A 39 -19.68 20.79 -16.24
CA THR A 39 -20.33 19.56 -16.71
C THR A 39 -19.63 18.31 -16.16
N MET A 40 -18.29 18.32 -16.09
CA MET A 40 -17.54 17.22 -15.47
C MET A 40 -17.91 17.09 -13.99
N ALA A 41 -18.04 18.20 -13.27
CA ALA A 41 -18.40 18.22 -11.85
C ALA A 41 -19.76 17.57 -11.57
N ASP A 42 -20.72 17.62 -12.51
CA ASP A 42 -22.01 16.92 -12.40
C ASP A 42 -21.89 15.39 -12.47
N PHE A 43 -20.83 14.87 -13.11
CA PHE A 43 -20.53 13.43 -13.15
C PHE A 43 -19.68 12.95 -11.97
N ILE A 44 -19.08 13.88 -11.20
CA ILE A 44 -18.23 13.51 -10.07
C ILE A 44 -19.07 12.89 -8.95
N THR A 45 -18.60 11.74 -8.46
CA THR A 45 -19.20 11.06 -7.32
C THR A 45 -18.78 11.75 -6.03
N THR A 46 -19.73 12.41 -5.36
CA THR A 46 -19.52 13.07 -4.07
C THR A 46 -19.45 12.06 -2.92
N ALA A 47 -18.93 12.48 -1.77
CA ALA A 47 -18.96 11.65 -0.55
C ALA A 47 -20.37 11.23 -0.16
N HIS A 48 -21.34 12.13 -0.28
CA HIS A 48 -22.74 11.83 0.02
C HIS A 48 -23.25 10.65 -0.84
N THR A 49 -22.98 10.69 -2.15
CA THR A 49 -23.37 9.62 -3.08
C THR A 49 -22.60 8.34 -2.79
N ALA A 50 -21.28 8.42 -2.56
CA ALA A 50 -20.46 7.26 -2.24
C ALA A 50 -20.90 6.58 -0.92
N LEU A 51 -21.20 7.36 0.13
CA LEU A 51 -21.72 6.87 1.40
C LEU A 51 -23.06 6.17 1.23
N LYS A 52 -23.99 6.79 0.52
CA LYS A 52 -25.29 6.19 0.20
C LYS A 52 -25.11 4.85 -0.52
N ASN A 53 -24.29 4.82 -1.58
CA ASN A 53 -24.03 3.62 -2.35
C ASN A 53 -23.44 2.49 -1.47
N ARG A 54 -22.49 2.82 -0.59
CA ARG A 54 -21.91 1.85 0.37
C ARG A 54 -22.95 1.32 1.34
N ASN A 55 -23.75 2.19 1.94
CA ASN A 55 -24.80 1.79 2.88
C ASN A 55 -25.82 0.87 2.21
N ASP A 56 -26.23 1.19 0.98
CA ASP A 56 -27.13 0.35 0.19
C ASP A 56 -26.52 -1.02 -0.12
N ILE A 57 -25.22 -1.07 -0.48
CA ILE A 57 -24.50 -2.33 -0.69
C ILE A 57 -24.45 -3.15 0.60
N PHE A 58 -24.08 -2.54 1.73
CA PHE A 58 -23.95 -3.24 3.02
C PHE A 58 -25.30 -3.75 3.51
N LYS A 59 -26.36 -2.94 3.38
CA LYS A 59 -27.73 -3.34 3.72
C LYS A 59 -28.17 -4.56 2.91
N LYS A 60 -28.02 -4.52 1.58
CA LYS A 60 -28.38 -5.66 0.70
C LYS A 60 -27.59 -6.92 1.00
N LYS A 61 -26.30 -6.79 1.35
CA LYS A 61 -25.47 -7.92 1.80
C LYS A 61 -25.98 -8.50 3.11
N ALA A 62 -26.27 -7.67 4.09
CA ALA A 62 -26.78 -8.10 5.40
C ALA A 62 -28.14 -8.79 5.29
N GLU A 63 -29.00 -8.33 4.37
CA GLU A 63 -30.31 -8.93 4.10
C GLU A 63 -30.26 -10.17 3.20
N GLY A 64 -29.09 -10.51 2.62
CA GLY A 64 -28.97 -11.59 1.65
C GLY A 64 -29.70 -11.35 0.32
N THR A 65 -30.11 -10.11 0.05
CA THR A 65 -30.91 -9.72 -1.13
C THR A 65 -30.07 -9.25 -2.32
N LEU A 66 -28.73 -9.28 -2.17
CA LEU A 66 -27.80 -8.89 -3.21
C LEU A 66 -27.73 -9.94 -4.33
N ASN A 67 -28.54 -9.77 -5.37
CA ASN A 67 -28.52 -10.61 -6.56
C ASN A 67 -27.48 -10.12 -7.57
N GLY A 68 -26.33 -10.79 -7.65
CA GLY A 68 -25.27 -10.48 -8.62
C GLY A 68 -24.44 -9.23 -8.28
N ILE A 69 -23.72 -8.72 -9.27
CA ILE A 69 -22.87 -7.54 -9.12
C ILE A 69 -23.72 -6.27 -9.27
N ILE A 70 -23.61 -5.34 -8.32
CA ILE A 70 -24.18 -4.00 -8.49
C ILE A 70 -23.35 -3.27 -9.55
N HIS A 71 -23.97 -2.97 -10.68
CA HIS A 71 -23.37 -2.12 -11.71
C HIS A 71 -23.35 -0.67 -11.22
N LEU A 72 -22.20 -0.26 -10.71
CA LEU A 72 -21.94 1.08 -10.24
C LEU A 72 -20.58 1.51 -10.79
N VAL A 73 -20.55 2.69 -11.39
CA VAL A 73 -19.29 3.36 -11.74
C VAL A 73 -19.27 4.70 -11.04
N SER A 74 -18.15 5.00 -10.39
CA SER A 74 -17.90 6.25 -9.68
C SER A 74 -16.69 6.95 -10.28
N ILE A 75 -16.72 8.28 -10.32
CA ILE A 75 -15.72 9.10 -11.00
C ILE A 75 -15.26 10.22 -10.07
N ASN A 76 -13.95 10.37 -9.87
CA ASN A 76 -13.31 11.49 -9.20
C ASN A 76 -12.20 12.07 -10.09
N ILE A 77 -11.80 13.31 -9.85
CA ILE A 77 -10.77 14.01 -10.62
C ILE A 77 -9.85 14.81 -9.70
N ALA A 78 -8.56 14.81 -10.01
CA ALA A 78 -7.53 15.56 -9.28
C ALA A 78 -6.53 16.18 -10.25
N PHE A 79 -5.88 17.28 -9.83
CA PHE A 79 -4.96 18.07 -10.66
C PHE A 79 -3.60 18.21 -10.01
N SER A 80 -2.53 18.07 -10.78
CA SER A 80 -1.18 18.38 -10.30
C SER A 80 -1.01 19.89 -10.16
N ALA A 81 0.10 20.33 -9.55
CA ALA A 81 0.43 21.75 -9.50
C ALA A 81 0.54 22.36 -10.91
N ASN A 82 1.08 21.62 -11.88
CA ASN A 82 1.19 22.04 -13.27
C ASN A 82 -0.18 22.18 -13.94
N GLY A 83 -1.10 21.24 -13.70
CA GLY A 83 -2.46 21.33 -14.21
C GLY A 83 -3.22 22.53 -13.65
N LEU A 84 -3.12 22.76 -12.33
CA LEU A 84 -3.73 23.93 -11.69
C LEU A 84 -3.14 25.25 -12.23
N ALA A 85 -1.83 25.30 -12.47
CA ALA A 85 -1.18 26.46 -13.07
C ALA A 85 -1.68 26.73 -14.50
N LYS A 86 -1.88 25.69 -15.32
CA LYS A 86 -2.50 25.84 -16.66
C LYS A 86 -3.94 26.36 -16.58
N LEU A 87 -4.64 26.06 -15.49
CA LEU A 87 -5.97 26.60 -15.21
C LEU A 87 -5.93 28.01 -14.60
N GLY A 88 -4.77 28.62 -14.34
CA GLY A 88 -4.70 29.95 -13.73
C GLY A 88 -5.09 29.98 -12.25
N ALA A 89 -5.23 28.82 -11.60
CA ALA A 89 -5.62 28.76 -10.20
C ALA A 89 -4.58 29.43 -9.28
N GLU A 90 -5.05 30.06 -8.21
CA GLU A 90 -4.17 30.58 -7.16
C GLU A 90 -3.29 29.44 -6.61
N ARG A 91 -1.99 29.68 -6.58
CA ARG A 91 -0.98 28.68 -6.24
C ARG A 91 -0.96 28.42 -4.74
N PHE A 92 -0.85 27.14 -4.36
CA PHE A 92 -0.63 26.76 -2.95
C PHE A 92 0.72 27.28 -2.44
N ASN A 93 0.78 27.67 -1.16
CA ASN A 93 2.04 27.89 -0.47
C ASN A 93 2.60 26.55 0.08
N ASP A 94 2.85 25.61 -0.82
CA ASP A 94 3.34 24.26 -0.51
C ASP A 94 4.45 23.88 -1.51
N PRO A 95 5.74 23.94 -1.14
CA PRO A 95 6.83 23.67 -2.07
C PRO A 95 6.90 22.20 -2.50
N ILE A 96 6.37 21.26 -1.71
CA ILE A 96 6.40 19.82 -2.04
C ILE A 96 5.37 19.53 -3.12
N PHE A 97 4.12 19.98 -2.93
CA PHE A 97 3.09 19.86 -3.97
C PHE A 97 3.51 20.58 -5.25
N ASN A 98 4.04 21.80 -5.12
CA ASN A 98 4.45 22.61 -6.26
C ASN A 98 5.70 22.08 -6.99
N GLY A 99 6.58 21.37 -6.29
CA GLY A 99 7.77 20.75 -6.88
C GLY A 99 7.46 19.44 -7.61
N GLY A 100 6.31 18.84 -7.33
CA GLY A 100 5.89 17.55 -7.88
C GLY A 100 6.62 16.38 -7.23
N GLN A 101 6.06 15.18 -7.39
CA GLN A 101 6.59 13.99 -6.74
C GLN A 101 7.94 13.56 -7.28
N PHE A 102 8.23 13.82 -8.56
CA PHE A 102 9.53 13.50 -9.16
C PHE A 102 10.67 14.15 -8.38
N LYS A 103 10.57 15.46 -8.12
CA LYS A 103 11.57 16.19 -7.35
C LYS A 103 11.67 15.71 -5.91
N ASP A 104 10.54 15.42 -5.27
CA ASP A 104 10.52 15.04 -3.86
C ASP A 104 11.04 13.61 -3.59
N MET A 105 10.78 12.69 -4.50
CA MET A 105 10.96 11.24 -4.26
C MET A 105 12.15 10.62 -4.98
N THR A 106 12.66 11.22 -6.06
CA THR A 106 13.75 10.63 -6.83
C THR A 106 15.13 11.01 -6.33
N PHE A 107 16.10 10.17 -6.67
CA PHE A 107 17.53 10.40 -6.55
C PHE A 107 18.10 10.87 -7.91
N PRO A 108 19.10 11.78 -7.95
CA PRO A 108 19.62 12.32 -9.21
C PRO A 108 20.33 11.26 -10.05
N SER A 109 20.20 11.36 -11.36
CA SER A 109 21.05 10.61 -12.31
C SER A 109 22.42 11.29 -12.44
N GLU A 110 23.38 10.59 -13.04
CA GLU A 110 24.71 11.17 -13.30
C GLU A 110 24.58 12.45 -14.14
N GLY A 111 25.07 13.57 -13.58
CA GLY A 111 25.07 14.88 -14.23
C GLY A 111 23.84 15.75 -13.94
N GLU A 112 22.86 15.27 -13.16
CA GLU A 112 21.71 16.08 -12.75
C GLU A 112 21.95 16.85 -11.43
N PRO A 113 21.31 18.02 -11.23
CA PRO A 113 21.49 18.82 -10.02
C PRO A 113 20.84 18.15 -8.80
N GLU A 114 21.57 17.95 -7.70
CA GLU A 114 21.02 17.35 -6.47
C GLU A 114 19.81 18.11 -5.90
N GLU A 115 19.73 19.43 -6.11
CA GLU A 115 18.63 20.28 -5.64
C GLU A 115 17.26 19.99 -6.28
N ASP A 116 17.24 19.25 -7.40
CA ASP A 116 16.03 18.78 -8.08
C ASP A 116 15.61 17.37 -7.67
N HIS A 117 16.28 16.79 -6.67
CA HIS A 117 16.06 15.42 -6.22
C HIS A 117 16.21 15.32 -4.70
N GLN A 118 15.12 15.05 -4.00
CA GLN A 118 15.08 15.05 -2.53
C GLN A 118 14.79 13.68 -1.93
N GLY A 119 14.76 12.62 -2.75
CA GLY A 119 14.37 11.28 -2.32
C GLY A 119 15.36 10.20 -2.73
N LEU A 120 14.88 8.95 -2.71
CA LEU A 120 15.70 7.74 -2.85
C LEU A 120 15.22 6.82 -3.98
N ASP A 121 14.18 7.23 -4.72
CA ASP A 121 13.67 6.45 -5.83
C ASP A 121 14.67 6.45 -7.00
N PRO A 122 14.91 5.29 -7.63
CA PRO A 122 15.65 5.20 -8.87
C PRO A 122 14.79 5.76 -10.02
N GLN A 123 15.08 6.98 -10.46
CA GLN A 123 14.29 7.63 -11.51
C GLN A 123 14.33 6.90 -12.87
N GLN A 124 15.33 6.05 -13.11
CA GLN A 124 15.40 5.22 -14.31
C GLN A 124 14.25 4.21 -14.37
N ASP A 125 13.75 3.76 -13.22
CA ASP A 125 12.63 2.82 -13.13
C ASP A 125 11.28 3.54 -13.26
N TRP A 126 11.25 4.87 -13.17
CA TRP A 126 10.03 5.64 -13.33
C TRP A 126 9.53 5.61 -14.77
N VAL A 127 8.22 5.43 -14.90
CA VAL A 127 7.48 5.60 -16.15
C VAL A 127 7.69 7.03 -16.67
N ASN A 128 8.01 7.14 -17.97
CA ASN A 128 8.50 8.37 -18.57
C ASN A 128 7.49 9.51 -18.50
N GLU A 129 6.20 9.22 -18.55
CA GLU A 129 5.11 10.19 -18.50
C GLU A 129 5.04 10.95 -17.17
N PHE A 130 5.54 10.38 -16.08
CA PHE A 130 5.67 11.05 -14.77
C PHE A 130 6.94 11.90 -14.66
N LYS A 131 7.84 11.86 -15.64
CA LYS A 131 9.07 12.66 -15.63
C LYS A 131 8.78 14.07 -16.15
N PRO A 132 9.26 15.13 -15.48
CA PRO A 132 9.12 16.50 -15.98
C PRO A 132 9.66 16.69 -17.40
N SER A 133 10.72 15.94 -17.77
CA SER A 133 11.35 15.97 -19.09
C SER A 133 10.43 15.57 -20.25
N THR A 134 9.30 14.90 -19.99
CA THR A 134 8.30 14.54 -21.03
C THR A 134 7.07 15.44 -21.01
N GLY A 135 7.10 16.53 -20.25
CA GLY A 135 5.97 17.46 -20.08
C GLY A 135 5.11 17.19 -18.84
N GLY A 136 5.42 16.14 -18.06
CA GLY A 136 4.72 15.80 -16.81
C GLY A 136 3.24 15.44 -17.01
N ILE A 137 2.48 15.44 -15.91
CA ILE A 137 1.03 15.16 -15.90
C ILE A 137 0.30 16.36 -15.32
N ASP A 138 -0.84 16.74 -15.90
CA ASP A 138 -1.66 17.86 -15.41
C ASP A 138 -2.80 17.40 -14.49
N GLY A 139 -3.31 16.20 -14.70
CA GLY A 139 -4.37 15.66 -13.86
C GLY A 139 -4.58 14.17 -14.02
N VAL A 140 -5.43 13.63 -13.16
CA VAL A 140 -5.84 12.24 -13.14
C VAL A 140 -7.35 12.14 -12.95
N LEU A 141 -7.99 11.33 -13.79
CA LEU A 141 -9.35 10.85 -13.58
C LEU A 141 -9.27 9.48 -12.90
N THR A 142 -9.92 9.34 -11.76
CA THR A 142 -10.08 8.05 -11.06
C THR A 142 -11.46 7.51 -11.34
N VAL A 143 -11.53 6.34 -11.98
CA VAL A 143 -12.80 5.69 -12.33
C VAL A 143 -12.86 4.32 -11.68
N ALA A 144 -13.72 4.19 -10.68
CA ALA A 144 -13.94 2.97 -9.91
C ALA A 144 -15.24 2.30 -10.36
N GLY A 145 -15.24 0.98 -10.57
CA GLY A 145 -16.44 0.28 -11.00
C GLY A 145 -16.45 -1.22 -10.73
N ASP A 146 -17.49 -1.88 -11.22
CA ASP A 146 -17.63 -3.34 -11.09
C ASP A 146 -16.70 -4.13 -12.01
N SER A 147 -16.30 -3.56 -13.15
CA SER A 147 -15.49 -4.21 -14.16
C SER A 147 -14.78 -3.21 -15.07
N LEU A 148 -13.63 -3.56 -15.64
CA LEU A 148 -12.92 -2.70 -16.60
C LEU A 148 -13.79 -2.29 -17.81
N PRO A 149 -14.63 -3.16 -18.41
CA PRO A 149 -15.53 -2.75 -19.48
C PRO A 149 -16.59 -1.72 -19.05
N SER A 150 -17.12 -1.81 -17.81
CA SER A 150 -18.06 -0.81 -17.28
C SER A 150 -17.39 0.55 -17.13
N ILE A 151 -16.14 0.55 -16.67
CA ILE A 151 -15.29 1.73 -16.50
C ILE A 151 -15.03 2.38 -17.85
N GLU A 152 -14.55 1.62 -18.83
CA GLU A 152 -14.24 2.14 -20.17
C GLU A 152 -15.47 2.77 -20.83
N LYS A 153 -16.62 2.10 -20.74
CA LYS A 153 -17.89 2.61 -21.24
C LYS A 153 -18.29 3.92 -20.57
N MET A 154 -18.11 4.03 -19.25
CA MET A 154 -18.47 5.25 -18.52
C MET A 154 -17.49 6.39 -18.81
N THR A 155 -16.19 6.12 -18.87
CA THR A 155 -15.16 7.09 -19.25
C THR A 155 -15.46 7.68 -20.63
N GLY A 156 -15.84 6.84 -21.59
CA GLY A 156 -16.27 7.26 -22.93
C GLY A 156 -17.48 8.21 -22.92
N LYS A 157 -18.49 7.91 -22.10
CA LYS A 157 -19.75 8.67 -22.01
C LYS A 157 -19.66 9.95 -21.18
N THR A 158 -18.64 10.08 -20.36
CA THR A 158 -18.47 11.19 -19.43
C THR A 158 -17.23 11.98 -19.81
N PHE A 159 -16.07 11.63 -19.26
CA PHE A 159 -14.82 12.35 -19.43
C PHE A 159 -14.43 12.58 -20.89
N ASN A 160 -14.44 11.52 -21.72
CA ASN A 160 -14.07 11.66 -23.14
C ASN A 160 -15.05 12.53 -23.90
N TRP A 161 -16.35 12.43 -23.58
CA TRP A 161 -17.39 13.27 -24.18
C TRP A 161 -17.25 14.73 -23.75
N VAL A 162 -17.08 15.00 -22.45
CA VAL A 162 -16.92 16.36 -21.90
C VAL A 162 -15.71 17.07 -22.51
N PHE A 163 -14.58 16.38 -22.61
CA PHE A 163 -13.32 16.96 -23.06
C PHE A 163 -12.98 16.66 -24.52
N ASN A 164 -13.94 16.14 -25.28
CA ASN A 164 -13.83 15.94 -26.73
C ASN A 164 -12.66 15.03 -27.14
N VAL A 165 -12.30 14.05 -26.31
CA VAL A 165 -11.13 13.17 -26.53
C VAL A 165 -11.26 12.45 -27.86
N GLY A 166 -10.21 12.52 -28.69
CA GLY A 166 -10.17 11.85 -30.00
C GLY A 166 -10.85 12.61 -31.13
N ASN A 167 -11.22 13.88 -30.94
CA ASN A 167 -11.73 14.74 -32.01
C ASN A 167 -10.95 16.08 -32.10
N ASP A 168 -11.20 16.86 -33.16
CA ASP A 168 -10.48 18.11 -33.45
C ASP A 168 -10.64 19.21 -32.39
N LYS A 169 -11.63 19.07 -31.48
CA LYS A 169 -11.89 19.99 -30.37
C LYS A 169 -11.41 19.44 -29.02
N GLN A 170 -10.62 18.37 -29.00
CA GLN A 170 -10.11 17.82 -27.75
C GLN A 170 -9.36 18.89 -26.95
N SER A 171 -9.65 18.97 -25.66
CA SER A 171 -9.03 19.93 -24.73
C SER A 171 -7.96 19.29 -23.84
N ILE A 172 -7.80 17.97 -23.96
CA ILE A 172 -6.80 17.18 -23.28
C ILE A 172 -6.13 16.18 -24.23
N GLU A 173 -5.03 15.63 -23.77
CA GLU A 173 -4.38 14.42 -24.26
C GLU A 173 -4.35 13.39 -23.12
N ILE A 174 -4.82 12.16 -23.35
CA ILE A 174 -4.60 11.06 -22.41
C ILE A 174 -3.19 10.53 -22.64
N VAL A 175 -2.33 10.66 -21.63
CA VAL A 175 -0.89 10.36 -21.77
C VAL A 175 -0.51 9.02 -21.18
N TYR A 176 -1.24 8.58 -20.14
CA TYR A 176 -0.94 7.33 -19.47
C TYR A 176 -2.18 6.78 -18.79
N THR A 177 -2.28 5.45 -18.69
CA THR A 177 -3.35 4.79 -17.93
C THR A 177 -2.79 3.63 -17.13
N ARG A 178 -3.35 3.43 -15.93
CA ARG A 178 -3.11 2.24 -15.13
C ARG A 178 -4.41 1.69 -14.57
N GLU A 179 -4.52 0.37 -14.61
CA GLU A 179 -5.71 -0.37 -14.25
C GLU A 179 -5.40 -1.29 -13.08
N GLY A 180 -6.28 -1.30 -12.10
CA GLY A 180 -6.21 -2.17 -10.94
C GLY A 180 -7.46 -3.02 -10.79
N GLN A 181 -7.30 -4.16 -10.14
CA GLN A 181 -8.39 -5.09 -9.85
C GLN A 181 -8.28 -5.61 -8.42
N VAL A 182 -9.44 -5.82 -7.80
CA VAL A 182 -9.52 -6.42 -6.48
C VAL A 182 -9.46 -7.94 -6.64
N TYR A 183 -8.43 -8.55 -6.07
CA TYR A 183 -8.32 -10.02 -6.01
C TYR A 183 -9.31 -10.63 -5.02
N PRO A 184 -9.54 -11.96 -5.11
CA PRO A 184 -10.23 -12.71 -4.07
C PRO A 184 -9.68 -12.38 -2.67
N ASP A 185 -10.58 -12.38 -1.69
CA ASP A 185 -10.27 -12.13 -0.27
C ASP A 185 -9.62 -10.78 0.05
N HIS A 186 -9.59 -9.84 -0.91
CA HIS A 186 -9.00 -8.51 -0.77
C HIS A 186 -7.50 -8.51 -0.46
N LEU A 187 -6.79 -9.52 -0.97
CA LEU A 187 -5.35 -9.65 -0.79
C LEU A 187 -4.58 -8.68 -1.72
N GLU A 188 -3.48 -8.12 -1.21
CA GLU A 188 -2.39 -7.61 -2.04
C GLU A 188 -1.46 -8.76 -2.47
N HIS A 189 -0.47 -8.47 -3.32
CA HIS A 189 0.28 -9.51 -4.03
C HIS A 189 1.21 -10.36 -3.17
N PHE A 190 1.63 -9.87 -2.01
CA PHE A 190 2.38 -10.69 -1.07
C PHE A 190 1.48 -11.64 -0.26
N GLY A 191 0.17 -11.40 -0.22
CA GLY A 191 -0.83 -12.28 0.37
C GLY A 191 -1.54 -11.72 1.61
N TRP A 192 -1.45 -10.42 1.89
CA TRP A 192 -2.07 -9.74 3.03
C TRP A 192 -3.36 -9.02 2.68
N VAL A 193 -4.33 -9.01 3.60
CA VAL A 193 -5.54 -8.19 3.47
C VAL A 193 -5.18 -6.72 3.63
N ASP A 194 -5.50 -5.91 2.64
CA ASP A 194 -5.29 -4.46 2.71
C ASP A 194 -6.60 -3.70 3.01
N GLY A 195 -6.48 -2.45 3.47
CA GLY A 195 -7.57 -1.51 3.68
C GLY A 195 -8.28 -1.63 5.03
N ILE A 196 -7.67 -2.29 6.01
CA ILE A 196 -8.24 -2.53 7.35
C ILE A 196 -8.22 -1.27 8.25
N SER A 197 -7.01 -0.71 8.46
CA SER A 197 -6.76 0.42 9.35
C SER A 197 -6.85 1.72 8.56
N GLN A 198 -7.84 2.55 8.90
CA GLN A 198 -8.12 3.86 8.29
C GLN A 198 -8.50 4.84 9.40
N PRO A 199 -8.08 6.11 9.34
CA PRO A 199 -8.45 7.08 10.35
C PRO A 199 -9.95 7.35 10.32
N LEU A 200 -10.58 7.42 11.49
CA LEU A 200 -11.95 7.91 11.63
C LEU A 200 -11.93 9.44 11.66
N VAL A 201 -12.74 10.09 10.82
CA VAL A 201 -12.80 11.54 10.76
C VAL A 201 -13.94 12.04 11.64
N LYS A 202 -13.60 12.83 12.67
CA LYS A 202 -14.59 13.38 13.60
C LYS A 202 -15.68 14.13 12.84
N GLY A 203 -16.93 13.76 13.11
CA GLY A 203 -18.14 14.36 12.54
C GLY A 203 -18.50 13.90 11.12
N LEU A 204 -17.66 13.09 10.47
CA LEU A 204 -18.07 12.29 9.30
C LEU A 204 -18.32 10.82 9.71
N ASP A 205 -17.48 10.29 10.61
CA ASP A 205 -17.58 8.93 11.15
C ASP A 205 -18.13 8.91 12.59
N ASP A 206 -18.74 7.79 12.97
CA ASP A 206 -19.18 7.52 14.35
C ASP A 206 -17.96 7.22 15.23
N THR A 207 -17.59 8.20 16.06
CA THR A 207 -16.46 8.11 17.00
C THR A 207 -16.88 7.70 18.41
N SER A 208 -18.19 7.56 18.67
CA SER A 208 -18.73 7.25 20.01
C SER A 208 -18.34 5.85 20.50
N LYS A 209 -17.96 4.97 19.57
CA LYS A 209 -17.58 3.57 19.85
C LYS A 209 -16.08 3.38 20.09
N THR A 210 -15.30 4.46 20.13
CA THR A 210 -13.86 4.37 20.40
C THR A 210 -13.62 4.29 21.91
N ASP A 211 -12.85 3.30 22.36
CA ASP A 211 -12.57 3.03 23.77
C ASP A 211 -11.13 3.43 24.19
N GLY A 212 -10.44 4.20 23.33
CA GLY A 212 -9.05 4.61 23.52
C GLY A 212 -8.01 3.62 22.95
N LYS A 213 -8.45 2.49 22.42
CA LYS A 213 -7.62 1.60 21.60
C LYS A 213 -7.83 1.88 20.12
N GLY A 214 -6.82 1.53 19.32
CA GLY A 214 -6.86 1.71 17.88
C GLY A 214 -6.47 3.08 17.40
N MET A 215 -6.77 3.33 16.12
CA MET A 215 -6.49 4.63 15.53
C MET A 215 -7.28 5.74 16.23
N THR A 216 -6.57 6.72 16.77
CA THR A 216 -7.18 7.93 17.34
C THR A 216 -7.99 8.65 16.25
N PRO A 217 -9.27 8.98 16.48
CA PRO A 217 -10.04 9.78 15.54
C PRO A 217 -9.39 11.14 15.28
N VAL A 218 -9.35 11.54 14.02
CA VAL A 218 -8.70 12.78 13.59
C VAL A 218 -9.69 13.92 13.41
N ASP A 219 -9.22 15.13 13.63
CA ASP A 219 -9.97 16.30 13.19
C ASP A 219 -10.02 16.33 11.64
N PRO A 220 -11.10 16.86 11.03
CA PRO A 220 -11.27 16.80 9.58
C PRO A 220 -10.13 17.45 8.80
N GLY A 221 -9.47 18.45 9.37
CA GLY A 221 -8.34 19.17 8.80
C GLY A 221 -7.06 18.36 8.66
N VAL A 222 -6.99 17.13 9.18
CA VAL A 222 -5.91 16.19 8.84
C VAL A 222 -6.08 15.64 7.41
N ILE A 223 -7.32 15.57 6.92
CA ILE A 223 -7.67 15.02 5.60
C ILE A 223 -8.11 16.10 4.61
N PHE A 224 -8.88 17.09 5.07
CA PHE A 224 -9.51 18.11 4.22
C PHE A 224 -8.93 19.50 4.48
N VAL A 225 -8.49 20.17 3.43
CA VAL A 225 -7.95 21.53 3.50
C VAL A 225 -9.02 22.50 4.02
N GLY A 226 -8.61 23.45 4.87
CA GLY A 226 -9.45 24.52 5.38
C GLY A 226 -10.29 24.16 6.62
N HIS A 227 -10.11 22.97 7.20
CA HIS A 227 -10.85 22.52 8.39
C HIS A 227 -10.00 22.52 9.66
N GLU A 228 -10.64 22.29 10.80
CA GLU A 228 -9.96 22.17 12.09
C GLU A 228 -8.93 21.04 12.08
N GLY A 229 -7.71 21.29 12.54
CA GLY A 229 -6.58 20.36 12.45
C GLY A 229 -5.72 20.51 11.19
N ASP A 230 -6.09 21.36 10.23
CA ASP A 230 -5.25 21.72 9.10
C ASP A 230 -4.24 22.80 9.53
N GLU A 231 -2.97 22.42 9.66
CA GLU A 231 -1.88 23.32 10.04
C GLU A 231 -1.65 24.46 9.02
N ASN A 232 -2.13 24.29 7.79
CA ASN A 232 -2.04 25.26 6.69
C ASN A 232 -3.36 25.98 6.40
N LYS A 233 -4.39 25.83 7.25
CA LYS A 233 -5.74 26.39 7.05
C LYS A 233 -5.77 27.86 6.63
N ASN A 234 -4.88 28.69 7.17
CA ASN A 234 -4.80 30.14 6.90
C ASN A 234 -3.78 30.52 5.79
N LYS A 235 -3.10 29.53 5.20
CA LYS A 235 -2.11 29.70 4.14
C LYS A 235 -2.57 29.13 2.81
N SER A 236 -3.50 28.16 2.84
CA SER A 236 -4.10 27.57 1.66
C SER A 236 -5.07 28.56 1.00
N PRO A 237 -5.16 28.58 -0.34
CA PRO A 237 -6.15 29.37 -1.06
C PRO A 237 -7.59 29.04 -0.62
N GLU A 238 -8.48 30.04 -0.58
CA GLU A 238 -9.86 29.84 -0.10
C GLU A 238 -10.63 28.79 -0.93
N TRP A 239 -10.38 28.76 -2.24
CA TRP A 239 -11.02 27.81 -3.17
C TRP A 239 -10.66 26.35 -2.87
N ALA A 240 -9.53 26.10 -2.20
CA ALA A 240 -9.04 24.76 -1.88
C ALA A 240 -9.77 24.13 -0.69
N LYS A 241 -10.60 24.88 0.04
CA LYS A 241 -11.41 24.34 1.13
C LYS A 241 -12.23 23.14 0.65
N ASP A 242 -12.40 22.14 1.53
CA ASP A 242 -13.06 20.86 1.25
C ASP A 242 -12.29 19.93 0.29
N GLY A 243 -11.20 20.40 -0.33
CA GLY A 243 -10.31 19.53 -1.11
C GLY A 243 -9.32 18.75 -0.25
N SER A 244 -8.58 17.85 -0.89
CA SER A 244 -7.52 17.06 -0.25
C SER A 244 -6.38 16.86 -1.24
N PHE A 245 -5.14 16.83 -0.75
CA PHE A 245 -4.03 16.33 -1.57
C PHE A 245 -4.17 14.82 -1.73
N MET A 246 -3.89 14.35 -2.94
CA MET A 246 -3.87 12.96 -3.35
C MET A 246 -2.45 12.60 -3.76
N VAL A 247 -1.89 11.56 -3.14
CA VAL A 247 -0.62 10.97 -3.57
C VAL A 247 -0.92 9.71 -4.36
N PHE A 248 -0.41 9.63 -5.59
CA PHE A 248 -0.44 8.41 -6.40
C PHE A 248 0.97 7.84 -6.51
N ARG A 249 1.12 6.52 -6.37
CA ARG A 249 2.38 5.78 -6.54
C ARG A 249 2.13 4.45 -7.24
N ILE A 250 3.01 4.06 -8.16
CA ILE A 250 3.06 2.73 -8.75
C ILE A 250 4.13 1.94 -8.00
N TYR A 251 3.72 1.00 -7.17
CA TYR A 251 4.61 0.13 -6.41
C TYR A 251 4.59 -1.26 -7.03
N GLU A 252 5.60 -1.60 -7.83
CA GLU A 252 5.83 -2.98 -8.25
C GLU A 252 6.21 -3.82 -7.01
N GLN A 253 5.68 -5.03 -6.93
CA GLN A 253 5.89 -5.99 -5.85
C GLN A 253 6.59 -7.23 -6.41
N LEU A 254 7.81 -7.46 -5.96
CA LEU A 254 8.66 -8.59 -6.36
C LEU A 254 8.30 -9.83 -5.54
N VAL A 255 7.16 -10.42 -5.85
CA VAL A 255 6.55 -11.51 -5.06
C VAL A 255 7.46 -12.74 -4.96
N PRO A 256 7.98 -13.32 -6.06
CA PRO A 256 8.88 -14.48 -5.98
C PRO A 256 10.15 -14.19 -5.16
N GLU A 257 10.74 -13.00 -5.33
CA GLU A 257 11.92 -12.55 -4.60
C GLU A 257 11.64 -12.41 -3.10
N PHE A 258 10.50 -11.83 -2.74
CA PHE A 258 10.05 -11.77 -1.34
C PHE A 258 10.01 -13.17 -0.73
N TYR A 259 9.33 -14.12 -1.39
CA TYR A 259 9.24 -15.51 -0.91
C TYR A 259 10.61 -16.20 -0.85
N GLN A 260 11.53 -15.93 -1.78
CA GLN A 260 12.90 -16.44 -1.70
C GLN A 260 13.68 -15.88 -0.51
N GLN A 261 13.57 -14.58 -0.22
CA GLN A 261 14.31 -13.95 0.87
C GLN A 261 13.87 -14.47 2.24
N VAL A 262 12.59 -14.82 2.36
CA VAL A 262 12.03 -15.34 3.61
C VAL A 262 12.06 -16.87 3.70
N ALA A 263 12.32 -17.61 2.62
CA ALA A 263 12.37 -19.09 2.60
C ALA A 263 13.51 -19.73 3.43
N PRO A 264 14.76 -19.20 3.48
CA PRO A 264 15.82 -19.77 4.34
C PRO A 264 15.48 -19.76 5.82
N LEU A 265 14.62 -18.83 6.24
CA LEU A 265 14.05 -18.81 7.57
C LEU A 265 13.10 -20.01 7.78
N GLN A 266 12.53 -20.62 6.75
CA GLN A 266 11.62 -21.77 6.87
C GLN A 266 12.40 -23.08 7.02
N ASP A 267 13.52 -23.24 6.31
CA ASP A 267 14.32 -24.48 6.23
C ASP A 267 15.32 -24.70 7.37
N HIS A 268 15.80 -23.63 8.03
CA HIS A 268 16.68 -23.76 9.21
C HIS A 268 16.04 -24.52 10.38
N TYR A 269 14.70 -24.69 10.36
CA TYR A 269 13.95 -25.40 11.41
C TYR A 269 13.81 -26.90 11.18
N LEU A 270 13.79 -27.38 9.94
CA LEU A 270 13.79 -28.81 9.66
C LEU A 270 15.08 -29.48 10.13
N TRP A 271 16.23 -28.80 9.97
CA TRP A 271 17.53 -29.32 10.42
C TRP A 271 17.77 -29.22 11.93
N ALA A 272 17.24 -28.18 12.60
CA ALA A 272 17.29 -28.07 14.07
C ALA A 272 16.41 -29.14 14.76
N TRP A 273 15.29 -29.50 14.14
CA TRP A 273 14.39 -30.57 14.59
C TRP A 273 15.07 -31.96 14.59
N PHE A 274 15.89 -32.27 13.57
CA PHE A 274 16.70 -33.49 13.52
C PHE A 274 17.81 -33.56 14.58
N LYS A 275 18.29 -32.41 15.10
CA LYS A 275 19.32 -32.38 16.16
C LYS A 275 18.75 -32.52 17.57
N HIS A 276 17.49 -32.12 17.80
CA HIS A 276 16.85 -32.16 19.11
C HIS A 276 16.02 -33.41 19.36
N THR A 277 15.54 -34.07 18.31
CA THR A 277 15.11 -35.46 18.43
C THR A 277 16.38 -36.30 18.54
N ASN A 278 16.47 -37.16 19.55
CA ASN A 278 17.62 -38.05 19.78
C ASN A 278 17.65 -39.18 18.72
N LEU A 279 17.44 -38.84 17.44
CA LEU A 279 17.46 -39.74 16.28
C LEU A 279 18.89 -39.92 15.75
N LEU A 280 19.90 -39.69 16.59
CA LEU A 280 21.27 -40.16 16.36
C LEU A 280 21.44 -41.65 16.67
N TYR A 281 20.39 -42.35 17.12
CA TYR A 281 20.43 -43.80 17.37
C TYR A 281 20.10 -44.69 16.17
N LEU A 282 19.95 -44.14 14.96
CA LEU A 282 19.85 -44.93 13.72
C LEU A 282 20.68 -44.38 12.56
N VAL A 283 21.75 -43.63 12.85
CA VAL A 283 22.78 -43.24 11.86
C VAL A 283 24.14 -43.87 12.23
N GLY A 284 24.07 -45.08 12.80
CA GLY A 284 25.23 -45.93 13.13
C GLY A 284 25.64 -46.88 12.01
N VAL A 285 25.06 -46.78 10.80
CA VAL A 285 25.50 -47.57 9.65
C VAL A 285 25.49 -46.68 8.41
N LEU A 286 26.68 -46.53 7.80
CA LEU A 286 26.95 -45.93 6.48
C LEU A 286 26.97 -44.40 6.39
N ARG A 287 27.98 -43.80 7.05
CA ARG A 287 28.71 -42.70 6.40
C ARG A 287 29.90 -43.30 5.65
N ILE A 288 30.04 -42.83 4.41
CA ILE A 288 31.20 -42.96 3.51
C ILE A 288 31.27 -44.28 2.73
N ALA A 289 30.65 -44.24 1.55
CA ALA A 289 31.25 -44.65 0.27
C ALA A 289 30.12 -44.58 -0.77
N LEU A 290 30.19 -43.90 -1.90
CA LEU A 290 31.34 -43.35 -2.58
C LEU A 290 30.77 -42.40 -3.63
N LEU A 291 31.44 -41.27 -3.80
CA LEU A 291 31.59 -40.64 -5.11
C LEU A 291 31.63 -41.69 -6.24
N LEU A 292 30.91 -41.39 -7.32
CA LEU A 292 31.02 -41.99 -8.66
C LEU A 292 30.35 -43.37 -8.84
N ARG A 293 29.24 -43.41 -9.60
CA ARG A 293 29.22 -43.96 -10.98
C ARG A 293 27.81 -44.09 -11.58
N THR A 294 27.75 -43.71 -12.86
CA THR A 294 26.85 -44.16 -13.95
C THR A 294 25.41 -43.62 -14.07
N LYS A 295 25.26 -42.75 -15.08
CA LYS A 295 24.20 -42.68 -16.11
C LYS A 295 23.05 -43.71 -16.03
N ARG A 296 21.78 -43.26 -15.95
CA ARG A 296 20.69 -43.42 -16.95
C ARG A 296 19.29 -43.24 -16.32
N TRP A 297 18.58 -42.24 -16.84
CA TRP A 297 17.15 -42.16 -17.21
C TRP A 297 16.14 -43.22 -16.71
N THR A 298 15.02 -42.69 -16.17
CA THR A 298 13.61 -43.19 -16.21
C THR A 298 13.30 -44.47 -15.39
N LYS A 299 12.17 -44.63 -14.66
CA LYS A 299 10.79 -44.16 -14.88
C LYS A 299 9.88 -44.65 -13.72
N TRP A 300 8.78 -43.92 -13.45
CA TRP A 300 7.52 -44.29 -12.77
C TRP A 300 7.48 -44.53 -11.24
N VAL A 301 6.95 -43.53 -10.53
CA VAL A 301 5.79 -43.75 -9.65
C VAL A 301 4.72 -42.74 -10.06
N CYS A 302 3.66 -43.22 -10.69
CA CYS A 302 2.45 -42.46 -10.97
C CYS A 302 1.46 -42.65 -9.83
N PHE A 303 0.89 -41.53 -9.37
CA PHE A 303 -0.44 -41.47 -8.76
C PHE A 303 -1.29 -40.45 -9.56
N PRO A 304 -2.61 -40.64 -9.63
CA PRO A 304 -3.42 -40.40 -10.83
C PRO A 304 -3.85 -38.95 -11.08
N ARG A 305 -4.08 -38.65 -12.36
CA ARG A 305 -4.84 -37.48 -12.85
C ARG A 305 -6.29 -37.52 -12.35
N GLY A 306 -6.76 -36.41 -11.78
CA GLY A 306 -8.18 -36.09 -11.66
C GLY A 306 -8.49 -34.98 -10.65
N TRP A 307 -8.68 -33.76 -11.15
CA TRP A 307 -9.51 -32.65 -10.58
C TRP A 307 -8.96 -31.91 -9.35
N TRP A 308 -9.23 -30.62 -9.10
CA TRP A 308 -9.42 -29.35 -9.83
C TRP A 308 -9.30 -28.30 -8.69
N ASP A 309 -8.86 -27.08 -9.02
CA ASP A 309 -8.91 -25.85 -8.20
C ASP A 309 -7.91 -25.63 -7.04
N GLY A 310 -6.97 -24.70 -7.29
CA GLY A 310 -6.61 -23.62 -6.35
C GLY A 310 -6.08 -23.99 -4.96
N GLY A 311 -4.74 -23.99 -4.83
CA GLY A 311 -4.03 -23.61 -3.60
C GLY A 311 -4.25 -24.44 -2.35
N LEU A 312 -3.36 -25.40 -2.07
CA LEU A 312 -2.91 -25.68 -0.70
C LEU A 312 -1.69 -26.63 -0.71
N LEU A 313 -0.56 -26.18 -0.18
CA LEU A 313 0.40 -27.05 0.50
C LEU A 313 0.62 -26.44 1.88
N VAL A 314 -0.29 -26.79 2.78
CA VAL A 314 -0.22 -26.57 4.21
C VAL A 314 0.37 -27.83 4.86
N SER A 315 1.28 -27.63 5.80
CA SER A 315 1.66 -28.60 6.83
C SER A 315 2.10 -27.74 8.04
N ILE A 316 1.66 -27.88 9.30
CA ILE A 316 1.05 -28.94 10.13
C ILE A 316 0.33 -28.23 11.33
N PRO A 317 -0.69 -28.84 11.96
CA PRO A 317 -1.33 -28.37 13.20
C PRO A 317 -0.40 -28.41 14.44
N MET A 318 -0.45 -27.39 15.29
CA MET A 318 0.31 -27.31 16.53
C MET A 318 -0.56 -27.51 17.77
N GLN A 319 -0.49 -28.68 18.41
CA GLN A 319 -0.81 -28.90 19.83
C GLN A 319 -0.43 -30.36 20.20
N GLU A 320 0.05 -30.77 21.38
CA GLU A 320 0.23 -30.15 22.71
C GLU A 320 1.51 -30.73 23.35
N SER A 321 2.62 -29.99 23.30
CA SER A 321 3.70 -29.97 24.30
C SER A 321 4.89 -29.23 23.67
N TYR A 322 4.95 -27.91 23.87
CA TYR A 322 6.00 -27.00 23.38
C TYR A 322 7.44 -27.52 23.61
N PRO A 323 8.46 -27.19 22.77
CA PRO A 323 8.67 -25.88 22.10
C PRO A 323 9.07 -25.92 20.59
N ALA A 324 9.11 -24.73 19.98
CA ALA A 324 9.25 -24.36 18.54
C ALA A 324 7.92 -24.36 17.75
N PRO A 325 7.62 -23.29 16.98
CA PRO A 325 8.45 -22.77 15.90
C PRO A 325 9.06 -21.41 16.23
N ASN A 326 10.12 -21.06 15.50
CA ASN A 326 10.81 -19.78 15.69
C ASN A 326 9.99 -18.62 15.12
N ARG A 327 9.97 -17.55 15.91
CA ARG A 327 9.16 -16.34 15.77
C ARG A 327 9.56 -15.43 14.61
N ILE A 328 10.76 -15.60 14.03
CA ILE A 328 11.33 -14.76 12.96
C ILE A 328 10.58 -14.93 11.63
N LEU A 329 10.13 -16.15 11.32
CA LEU A 329 9.31 -16.43 10.12
C LEU A 329 7.91 -15.82 10.24
N MET A 330 7.39 -15.74 11.47
CA MET A 330 6.04 -15.23 11.74
C MET A 330 5.97 -13.69 11.58
N ILE A 331 7.07 -12.98 11.82
CA ILE A 331 7.11 -11.51 11.77
C ILE A 331 7.03 -10.95 10.34
N LEU A 332 7.57 -11.66 9.35
CA LEU A 332 7.57 -11.23 7.93
C LEU A 332 6.60 -12.02 7.05
N ILE A 333 6.25 -13.26 7.41
CA ILE A 333 5.37 -14.12 6.59
C ILE A 333 4.03 -14.42 7.29
N LYS A 334 3.91 -14.24 8.61
CA LYS A 334 2.66 -14.45 9.35
C LYS A 334 2.08 -13.14 9.87
N CYS A 335 1.55 -12.36 8.95
CA CYS A 335 0.33 -11.62 9.24
C CYS A 335 -0.77 -12.39 8.55
N ASP A 336 -1.75 -12.82 9.32
CA ASP A 336 -2.82 -13.70 8.90
C ASP A 336 -3.41 -13.21 7.58
N ALA A 337 -3.58 -14.11 6.60
CA ALA A 337 -4.22 -13.80 5.32
C ALA A 337 -5.67 -13.27 5.48
N LEU A 338 -6.14 -13.16 6.73
CA LEU A 338 -7.43 -12.67 7.18
C LEU A 338 -7.33 -11.38 8.02
N GLY A 339 -6.12 -10.82 8.18
CA GLY A 339 -5.89 -9.48 8.75
C GLY A 339 -5.80 -9.41 10.28
N ALA A 340 -5.61 -10.52 11.00
CA ALA A 340 -5.42 -10.47 12.45
C ALA A 340 -4.05 -9.85 12.81
N PRO A 341 -4.01 -8.88 13.73
CA PRO A 341 -2.80 -8.13 14.04
C PRO A 341 -1.90 -8.94 14.99
N MET A 342 -0.61 -8.99 14.67
CA MET A 342 0.40 -9.65 15.49
C MET A 342 0.43 -9.12 16.94
N GLU A 343 0.10 -7.85 17.14
CA GLU A 343 0.01 -7.24 18.47
C GLU A 343 -1.08 -7.88 19.35
N LEU A 344 -2.13 -8.47 18.78
CA LEU A 344 -3.14 -9.23 19.54
C LEU A 344 -2.84 -10.74 19.51
N HIS A 345 -2.36 -11.23 18.37
CA HIS A 345 -2.18 -12.64 18.06
C HIS A 345 -0.73 -12.98 17.68
N PRO A 346 0.25 -12.82 18.60
CA PRO A 346 1.67 -12.93 18.27
C PRO A 346 2.17 -14.36 18.01
N GLN A 347 1.33 -15.38 18.22
CA GLN A 347 1.69 -16.80 18.07
C GLN A 347 0.95 -17.50 16.95
N GLU A 348 -0.36 -17.29 16.84
CA GLU A 348 -1.25 -18.04 15.95
C GLU A 348 -2.39 -17.21 15.40
N ASP A 349 -2.79 -17.52 14.16
CA ASP A 349 -3.99 -16.94 13.54
C ASP A 349 -5.22 -17.53 14.22
N PRO A 350 -6.07 -16.73 14.89
CA PRO A 350 -7.31 -17.23 15.48
C PRO A 350 -8.33 -17.73 14.45
N ASN A 351 -8.10 -17.51 13.15
CA ASN A 351 -9.00 -17.88 12.06
C ASN A 351 -8.40 -18.86 11.04
N TRP A 352 -7.27 -19.48 11.37
CA TRP A 352 -6.56 -20.40 10.47
C TRP A 352 -7.49 -21.45 9.82
N ASP A 353 -8.38 -22.03 10.62
CA ASP A 353 -9.29 -23.12 10.20
C ASP A 353 -10.60 -22.64 9.53
N ARG A 354 -10.79 -21.32 9.36
CA ARG A 354 -12.04 -20.78 8.81
C ARG A 354 -12.05 -20.78 7.28
N ASN A 355 -13.20 -21.11 6.69
CA ASN A 355 -13.38 -21.09 5.23
C ASN A 355 -13.28 -19.64 4.69
N LYS A 356 -12.17 -19.38 3.99
CA LYS A 356 -11.72 -18.05 3.56
C LYS A 356 -12.66 -17.37 2.58
N THR A 357 -13.37 -18.14 1.76
CA THR A 357 -14.29 -17.67 0.70
C THR A 357 -15.57 -16.98 1.21
N GLN A 358 -15.83 -16.99 2.53
CA GLN A 358 -17.13 -16.60 3.10
C GLN A 358 -17.17 -15.19 3.71
N PHE A 359 -16.05 -14.46 3.81
CA PHE A 359 -15.98 -13.23 4.62
C PHE A 359 -15.54 -11.98 3.84
N ALA A 360 -16.28 -10.88 4.01
CA ALA A 360 -15.87 -9.55 3.53
C ALA A 360 -14.87 -8.88 4.50
N THR A 361 -14.02 -7.95 4.04
CA THR A 361 -13.03 -7.22 4.88
C THR A 361 -13.63 -6.60 6.16
N SER A 362 -14.89 -6.13 6.11
CA SER A 362 -15.60 -5.61 7.28
C SER A 362 -15.95 -6.67 8.32
N ALA A 363 -16.23 -7.90 7.87
CA ALA A 363 -16.43 -9.05 8.75
C ALA A 363 -15.09 -9.47 9.38
N LEU A 364 -13.98 -9.44 8.62
CA LEU A 364 -12.64 -9.69 9.14
C LEU A 364 -12.23 -8.68 10.23
N LYS A 365 -12.47 -7.38 9.98
CA LYS A 365 -12.22 -6.30 10.97
C LYS A 365 -12.93 -6.56 12.31
N THR A 366 -14.19 -6.97 12.23
CA THR A 366 -15.04 -7.22 13.41
C THR A 366 -14.69 -8.54 14.10
N MET A 367 -14.34 -9.59 13.34
CA MET A 367 -14.03 -10.90 13.92
C MET A 367 -12.70 -10.93 14.67
N ASN A 368 -11.71 -10.16 14.22
CA ASN A 368 -10.35 -10.21 14.77
C ASN A 368 -10.02 -9.02 15.64
N ASN A 369 -10.99 -8.11 15.86
CA ASN A 369 -10.77 -6.81 16.48
C ASN A 369 -9.52 -6.12 15.88
N THR A 370 -9.38 -6.16 14.55
CA THR A 370 -8.07 -5.98 13.85
C THR A 370 -7.40 -4.64 14.08
N ASP A 371 -8.13 -3.68 14.62
CA ASP A 371 -7.67 -2.33 14.88
C ASP A 371 -7.76 -1.97 16.37
N ASP A 372 -8.30 -2.83 17.23
CA ASP A 372 -8.59 -2.59 18.65
C ASP A 372 -7.39 -2.88 19.56
N PHE A 373 -6.25 -2.23 19.27
CA PHE A 373 -5.04 -2.40 20.05
C PHE A 373 -4.21 -1.12 20.11
N ASN A 374 -3.25 -1.07 21.02
CA ASN A 374 -2.16 -0.12 20.98
C ASN A 374 -0.86 -0.88 21.20
N TYR A 375 0.24 -0.36 20.66
CA TYR A 375 1.56 -0.93 20.94
C TYR A 375 2.02 -0.58 22.35
N ASN A 376 2.81 -1.47 22.96
CA ASN A 376 3.62 -1.14 24.13
C ASN A 376 5.01 -0.70 23.65
N PRO A 377 5.42 0.56 23.86
CA PRO A 377 6.73 1.05 23.39
C PRO A 377 7.92 0.31 23.98
N ALA A 378 7.78 -0.30 25.15
CA ALA A 378 8.85 -1.08 25.80
C ALA A 378 8.89 -2.54 25.36
N ASP A 379 7.99 -2.97 24.47
CA ASP A 379 7.83 -4.38 24.07
C ASP A 379 7.78 -4.50 22.54
N GLN A 380 8.74 -5.27 22.01
CA GLN A 380 8.81 -5.67 20.60
C GLN A 380 8.60 -7.18 20.41
N THR A 381 8.35 -7.93 21.48
CA THR A 381 8.17 -9.39 21.46
C THR A 381 6.86 -9.80 20.77
N ARG A 382 5.86 -8.91 20.79
CA ARG A 382 4.55 -9.09 20.15
C ARG A 382 4.54 -8.58 18.71
N CYS A 383 5.07 -7.39 18.47
CA CYS A 383 5.17 -6.80 17.15
C CYS A 383 6.47 -6.00 17.05
N PRO A 384 7.41 -6.32 16.14
CA PRO A 384 8.65 -5.57 16.03
C PRO A 384 8.46 -4.11 15.65
N TYR A 385 9.34 -3.24 16.15
CA TYR A 385 9.30 -1.80 15.86
C TYR A 385 9.41 -1.48 14.36
N ALA A 386 10.13 -2.31 13.60
CA ALA A 386 10.28 -2.16 12.15
C ALA A 386 9.07 -2.63 11.34
N SER A 387 8.08 -3.30 11.94
CA SER A 387 6.91 -3.80 11.19
C SER A 387 6.20 -2.65 10.45
N HIS A 388 5.80 -2.91 9.20
CA HIS A 388 5.24 -1.89 8.31
C HIS A 388 4.08 -1.09 8.95
N MET A 389 3.12 -1.78 9.56
CA MET A 389 1.99 -1.13 10.25
C MET A 389 2.41 -0.33 11.49
N ARG A 390 3.47 -0.74 12.21
CA ARG A 390 3.99 -0.05 13.39
C ARG A 390 4.82 1.18 13.01
N LYS A 391 5.55 1.12 11.90
CA LYS A 391 6.24 2.28 11.28
C LYS A 391 5.25 3.32 10.77
N THR A 392 4.23 2.91 10.03
CA THR A 392 3.28 3.81 9.34
C THR A 392 2.06 4.22 10.18
N GLY A 393 1.80 3.50 11.27
CA GLY A 393 0.78 3.81 12.26
C GLY A 393 1.27 3.53 13.67
N PRO A 394 2.18 4.35 14.23
CA PRO A 394 2.89 4.04 15.49
C PRO A 394 2.05 4.01 16.76
N ARG A 395 0.81 4.51 16.76
CA ARG A 395 -0.06 4.52 17.95
C ARG A 395 0.69 5.10 19.16
N ASN A 396 0.74 4.36 20.27
CA ASN A 396 1.40 4.78 21.50
C ASN A 396 2.93 4.91 21.42
N ASP A 397 3.57 4.44 20.34
CA ASP A 397 5.01 4.63 20.14
C ASP A 397 5.37 6.10 19.82
N TYR A 398 4.41 6.89 19.34
CA TYR A 398 4.64 8.27 18.94
C TYR A 398 3.48 9.18 19.36
N ALA A 399 3.78 10.17 20.20
CA ALA A 399 2.78 11.14 20.64
C ALA A 399 2.23 11.95 19.45
N ASN A 400 0.91 12.15 19.41
CA ASN A 400 0.23 12.90 18.35
C ASN A 400 0.44 12.35 16.93
N TYR A 401 0.68 11.04 16.77
CA TYR A 401 0.81 10.40 15.45
C TYR A 401 -0.41 10.62 14.54
N ALA A 402 -1.58 10.87 15.14
CA ALA A 402 -2.86 11.07 14.45
C ALA A 402 -2.83 12.20 13.41
N LYS A 403 -1.94 13.19 13.53
CA LYS A 403 -1.79 14.26 12.51
C LYS A 403 -1.03 13.83 11.26
N HIS A 404 -0.36 12.69 11.33
CA HIS A 404 0.47 12.14 10.26
C HIS A 404 -0.21 10.98 9.52
N VAL A 405 -1.45 10.65 9.86
CA VAL A 405 -2.19 9.58 9.20
C VAL A 405 -2.75 10.06 7.87
N MET A 406 -3.04 9.10 7.00
CA MET A 406 -3.59 9.34 5.67
C MET A 406 -4.69 8.34 5.36
N MET A 407 -5.62 8.73 4.50
CA MET A 407 -6.69 7.87 4.00
C MET A 407 -6.19 7.08 2.80
N ARG A 408 -5.99 5.77 2.92
CA ARG A 408 -5.45 4.94 1.82
C ARG A 408 -6.57 4.37 0.94
N ARG A 409 -6.42 4.45 -0.38
CA ARG A 409 -7.40 4.02 -1.40
C ARG A 409 -6.77 3.15 -2.49
N GLY A 410 -5.65 2.49 -2.20
CA GLY A 410 -4.95 1.68 -3.19
C GLY A 410 -5.75 0.51 -3.77
N ILE A 411 -5.25 -0.03 -4.87
CA ILE A 411 -5.77 -1.22 -5.55
C ILE A 411 -4.61 -2.01 -6.20
N PRO A 412 -4.60 -3.35 -6.12
CA PRO A 412 -3.59 -4.15 -6.82
C PRO A 412 -3.67 -4.02 -8.35
N TYR A 413 -2.55 -4.17 -9.04
CA TYR A 413 -2.45 -4.24 -10.51
C TYR A 413 -1.58 -5.41 -10.98
N GLY A 414 -1.70 -5.76 -12.26
CA GLY A 414 -0.95 -6.88 -12.87
C GLY A 414 -1.67 -8.22 -12.73
N PRO A 415 -1.04 -9.33 -13.13
CA PRO A 415 -1.54 -10.68 -12.88
C PRO A 415 -1.12 -11.17 -11.48
N TRP A 416 -1.92 -12.08 -10.91
CA TRP A 416 -1.52 -12.80 -9.69
C TRP A 416 -0.21 -13.58 -9.94
N CYS A 417 0.60 -13.78 -8.90
CA CYS A 417 1.82 -14.58 -9.02
C CYS A 417 1.46 -16.07 -9.13
N GLU A 418 1.72 -16.67 -10.28
CA GLU A 418 1.47 -18.10 -10.48
C GLU A 418 2.48 -18.95 -9.69
N PRO A 419 2.10 -20.16 -9.21
CA PRO A 419 2.99 -21.00 -8.42
C PRO A 419 4.32 -21.34 -9.10
N ALA A 420 4.34 -21.44 -10.44
CA ALA A 420 5.55 -21.71 -11.21
C ALA A 420 6.53 -20.52 -11.19
N GLU A 421 6.00 -19.29 -11.26
CA GLU A 421 6.79 -18.07 -11.17
C GLU A 421 7.34 -17.89 -9.75
N GLN A 422 6.50 -18.08 -8.74
CA GLN A 422 6.90 -18.05 -7.34
C GLN A 422 7.99 -19.08 -7.03
N ALA A 423 7.86 -20.32 -7.52
CA ALA A 423 8.86 -21.38 -7.34
C ALA A 423 10.16 -21.10 -8.11
N GLY A 424 10.08 -20.41 -9.25
CA GLY A 424 11.26 -19.89 -9.95
C GLY A 424 11.97 -18.80 -9.16
N GLY A 425 11.24 -18.11 -8.28
CA GLY A 425 11.75 -17.14 -7.31
C GLY A 425 12.33 -15.88 -7.94
N ILE A 426 11.90 -15.60 -9.17
CA ILE A 426 12.23 -14.41 -9.94
C ILE A 426 10.93 -13.91 -10.57
N THR A 427 10.67 -12.62 -10.45
CA THR A 427 9.53 -11.94 -11.10
C THR A 427 9.65 -12.02 -12.63
N GLN A 428 8.59 -12.50 -13.28
CA GLN A 428 8.44 -12.60 -14.73
C GLN A 428 7.38 -11.64 -15.27
N HIS A 429 6.42 -11.22 -14.43
CA HIS A 429 5.38 -10.27 -14.79
C HIS A 429 5.31 -9.12 -13.78
N GLU A 430 5.29 -7.88 -14.29
CA GLU A 430 5.08 -6.69 -13.45
C GLU A 430 3.70 -6.78 -12.76
N ARG A 431 3.71 -6.60 -11.45
CA ARG A 431 2.53 -6.61 -10.60
C ARG A 431 2.78 -5.76 -9.38
N GLY A 432 1.73 -5.30 -8.72
CA GLY A 432 1.91 -4.64 -7.44
C GLY A 432 0.71 -3.83 -7.00
N LEU A 433 0.97 -2.67 -6.40
CA LEU A 433 -0.04 -1.80 -5.83
C LEU A 433 -0.05 -0.44 -6.51
N LEU A 434 -1.21 -0.03 -7.02
CA LEU A 434 -1.49 1.38 -7.33
C LEU A 434 -1.87 2.04 -6.01
N PHE A 435 -0.88 2.60 -5.33
CA PHE A 435 -1.07 3.22 -4.04
C PHE A 435 -1.67 4.61 -4.21
N VAL A 436 -2.75 4.87 -3.46
CA VAL A 436 -3.41 6.17 -3.39
C VAL A 436 -3.58 6.54 -1.92
N SER A 437 -3.25 7.77 -1.57
CA SER A 437 -3.55 8.30 -0.23
C SER A 437 -4.03 9.75 -0.26
N TYR A 438 -4.86 10.10 0.72
CA TYR A 438 -5.42 11.44 0.89
C TYR A 438 -5.08 12.04 2.25
N GLN A 439 -4.68 13.31 2.24
CA GLN A 439 -4.34 14.13 3.39
C GLN A 439 -4.44 15.62 3.04
N SER A 440 -4.57 16.50 4.04
CA SER A 440 -4.54 17.96 3.84
C SER A 440 -3.12 18.53 3.69
N SER A 441 -2.09 17.74 4.01
CA SER A 441 -0.67 18.12 3.88
C SER A 441 0.16 16.89 3.50
N ILE A 442 0.77 16.93 2.31
CA ILE A 442 1.64 15.84 1.82
C ILE A 442 2.84 15.65 2.76
N GLU A 443 3.41 16.76 3.23
CA GLU A 443 4.50 16.82 4.21
C GLU A 443 4.16 16.04 5.48
N ASN A 444 3.02 16.34 6.10
CA ASN A 444 2.62 15.72 7.36
C ASN A 444 2.16 14.28 7.17
N GLY A 445 1.53 13.93 6.04
CA GLY A 445 1.09 12.57 5.74
C GLY A 445 2.18 11.74 5.08
N PHE A 446 2.06 11.55 3.77
CA PHE A 446 2.89 10.65 2.97
C PHE A 446 4.40 10.85 3.15
N VAL A 447 4.89 12.09 3.08
CA VAL A 447 6.33 12.39 3.15
C VAL A 447 6.89 12.03 4.52
N THR A 448 6.18 12.36 5.60
CA THR A 448 6.58 11.95 6.95
C THR A 448 6.61 10.43 7.09
N GLN A 449 5.55 9.73 6.66
CA GLN A 449 5.52 8.26 6.77
C GLN A 449 6.61 7.59 5.94
N GLN A 450 6.85 8.03 4.70
CA GLN A 450 7.84 7.41 3.82
C GLN A 450 9.28 7.81 4.22
N LYS A 451 9.59 9.10 4.25
CA LYS A 451 10.98 9.59 4.41
C LYS A 451 11.44 9.57 5.86
N ARG A 452 10.56 9.91 6.81
CA ARG A 452 10.95 10.10 8.22
C ARG A 452 10.71 8.87 9.08
N TRP A 453 9.78 8.00 8.70
CA TRP A 453 9.46 6.80 9.46
C TRP A 453 9.97 5.54 8.76
N ALA A 454 9.49 5.24 7.56
CA ALA A 454 9.82 4.01 6.84
C ALA A 454 11.30 3.93 6.44
N ASN A 455 11.84 5.01 5.84
CA ASN A 455 13.24 5.06 5.41
C ASN A 455 14.22 5.31 6.58
N SER A 456 13.73 5.73 7.74
CA SER A 456 14.57 6.04 8.91
C SER A 456 14.77 4.82 9.79
N PRO A 457 16.02 4.40 10.06
CA PRO A 457 16.30 3.30 10.98
C PRO A 457 15.77 3.52 12.41
N ASP A 458 15.70 4.78 12.84
CA ASP A 458 15.30 5.14 14.20
C ASP A 458 13.94 5.89 14.25
N GLY A 459 13.24 5.99 13.13
CA GLY A 459 11.89 6.55 13.06
C GLY A 459 10.80 5.53 13.42
N PRO A 460 9.59 5.95 13.81
CA PRO A 460 9.18 7.33 14.13
C PRO A 460 9.71 7.85 15.48
N THR A 461 10.04 6.94 16.39
CA THR A 461 10.66 7.21 17.69
C THR A 461 11.87 6.31 17.82
N ASP A 462 12.98 6.82 18.36
CA ASP A 462 14.16 6.01 18.64
C ASP A 462 13.85 5.01 19.77
N MET A 463 13.81 3.72 19.41
CA MET A 463 13.52 2.63 20.34
C MET A 463 14.79 1.97 20.89
N ALA A 464 15.99 2.51 20.65
CA ALA A 464 17.24 1.91 21.11
C ALA A 464 17.26 1.67 22.63
N LYS A 465 16.66 2.58 23.41
CA LYS A 465 16.50 2.42 24.88
C LYS A 465 15.67 1.18 25.28
N HIS A 466 14.84 0.67 24.40
CA HIS A 466 14.02 -0.54 24.58
C HIS A 466 14.56 -1.76 23.84
N SER A 467 15.66 -1.60 23.10
CA SER A 467 16.29 -2.63 22.26
C SER A 467 17.75 -2.89 22.65
N GLY A 468 18.13 -2.64 23.90
CA GLY A 468 19.51 -2.85 24.37
C GLY A 468 20.55 -1.96 23.68
N GLY A 469 20.14 -0.81 23.16
CA GLY A 469 20.98 0.14 22.41
C GLY A 469 21.03 -0.08 20.90
N ALA A 470 20.36 -1.11 20.37
CA ALA A 470 20.31 -1.36 18.93
C ALA A 470 19.21 -0.53 18.24
N SER A 471 19.50 -0.04 17.03
CA SER A 471 18.51 0.58 16.14
C SER A 471 17.41 -0.42 15.78
N GLN A 472 16.16 0.04 15.60
CA GLN A 472 15.09 -0.83 15.12
C GLN A 472 15.16 -1.17 13.63
N GLY A 473 15.92 -0.43 12.83
CA GLY A 473 16.00 -0.63 11.38
C GLY A 473 14.86 0.02 10.60
N ILE A 474 14.94 -0.07 9.27
CA ILE A 474 13.95 0.53 8.35
C ILE A 474 12.72 -0.39 8.17
N ASP A 475 11.69 0.14 7.53
CA ASP A 475 10.51 -0.64 7.12
C ASP A 475 10.89 -1.73 6.08
N PRO A 476 10.49 -3.00 6.28
CA PRO A 476 10.81 -4.11 5.37
C PRO A 476 10.13 -4.01 4.01
N LEU A 477 8.96 -3.39 3.90
CA LEU A 477 8.17 -3.39 2.69
C LEU A 477 8.51 -2.18 1.82
N ILE A 478 8.40 -0.98 2.41
CA ILE A 478 8.50 0.28 1.67
C ILE A 478 9.73 1.09 2.05
N GLY A 479 10.53 0.65 3.02
CA GLY A 479 11.75 1.34 3.44
C GLY A 479 12.79 1.35 2.32
N GLN A 480 13.34 2.53 2.06
CA GLN A 480 14.35 2.75 1.04
C GLN A 480 15.66 3.23 1.67
N VAL A 481 16.76 2.78 1.08
CA VAL A 481 18.10 3.31 1.39
C VAL A 481 18.71 4.01 0.19
N HIS A 482 19.76 4.77 0.47
CA HIS A 482 20.51 5.53 -0.52
C HIS A 482 20.95 4.65 -1.71
N PRO A 483 20.70 5.06 -2.97
CA PRO A 483 21.04 4.25 -4.16
C PRO A 483 22.51 3.86 -4.30
N ASN A 484 23.45 4.63 -3.73
CA ASN A 484 24.86 4.22 -3.60
C ASN A 484 25.08 2.90 -2.84
N ARG A 485 24.08 2.40 -2.11
CA ARG A 485 24.10 1.08 -1.47
C ARG A 485 23.52 -0.01 -2.37
N ASN A 486 23.09 0.27 -3.59
CA ASN A 486 22.58 -0.71 -4.54
C ASN A 486 23.72 -1.48 -5.20
N GLY A 487 23.53 -2.78 -5.45
CA GLY A 487 24.51 -3.64 -6.11
C GLY A 487 24.99 -3.11 -7.46
N LYS A 488 26.30 -3.19 -7.75
CA LYS A 488 26.85 -2.88 -9.09
C LYS A 488 26.28 -3.79 -10.19
N SER A 489 25.91 -3.14 -11.29
CA SER A 489 25.13 -3.59 -12.45
C SER A 489 25.57 -4.86 -13.20
N THR A 490 24.62 -5.78 -13.40
CA THR A 490 24.62 -6.92 -14.37
C THR A 490 23.22 -7.27 -14.97
N GLY A 491 22.31 -6.31 -15.25
CA GLY A 491 20.97 -6.55 -15.84
C GLY A 491 19.71 -6.20 -14.99
N VAL A 492 18.53 -6.59 -15.49
CA VAL A 492 17.16 -6.17 -15.03
C VAL A 492 16.81 -6.59 -13.58
N GLN A 493 17.48 -7.59 -13.01
CA GLN A 493 17.19 -8.15 -11.67
C GLN A 493 17.90 -7.46 -10.49
N ILE A 494 18.49 -6.28 -10.71
CA ILE A 494 19.58 -5.76 -9.86
C ILE A 494 19.20 -4.50 -9.11
N ASN A 495 18.17 -3.80 -9.56
CA ASN A 495 17.63 -2.63 -8.85
C ASN A 495 16.90 -3.03 -7.55
N ALA A 496 16.68 -4.33 -7.34
CA ALA A 496 16.16 -4.91 -6.11
C ALA A 496 17.24 -5.20 -5.06
N LYS A 497 18.51 -5.43 -5.45
CA LYS A 497 19.54 -5.93 -4.55
C LYS A 497 20.46 -4.83 -4.03
N TYR A 498 20.67 -4.81 -2.73
CA TYR A 498 21.60 -3.91 -2.06
C TYR A 498 23.01 -4.56 -1.95
N GLU A 499 24.08 -3.78 -2.09
CA GLU A 499 25.46 -4.19 -1.76
C GLU A 499 25.57 -4.58 -0.28
N ASP A 500 24.89 -3.83 0.59
CA ASP A 500 24.71 -4.13 2.01
C ASP A 500 23.24 -3.90 2.37
N ALA A 501 22.45 -4.97 2.27
CA ALA A 501 21.02 -4.91 2.53
C ALA A 501 20.72 -4.48 3.98
N PRO A 502 19.72 -3.61 4.18
CA PRO A 502 19.27 -3.23 5.52
C PRO A 502 18.97 -4.47 6.36
N ARG A 503 19.57 -4.51 7.54
CA ARG A 503 19.36 -5.58 8.50
C ARG A 503 18.20 -5.21 9.40
N ILE A 504 17.18 -6.05 9.40
CA ILE A 504 16.02 -5.89 10.25
C ILE A 504 16.27 -6.74 11.51
N PRO A 505 16.44 -6.11 12.68
CA PRO A 505 16.62 -6.83 13.92
C PRO A 505 15.34 -7.56 14.31
N PHE A 506 15.47 -8.77 14.84
CA PHE A 506 14.36 -9.49 15.43
C PHE A 506 14.55 -9.66 16.93
N PRO A 507 13.46 -9.61 17.70
CA PRO A 507 13.52 -9.94 19.11
C PRO A 507 13.94 -11.41 19.29
N ASP A 508 15.04 -11.67 19.99
CA ASP A 508 15.45 -13.02 20.44
C ASP A 508 14.62 -13.54 21.62
N SER A 509 13.74 -12.68 22.12
CA SER A 509 12.91 -12.91 23.28
C SER A 509 11.73 -13.83 22.98
N ASP A 510 11.50 -14.79 23.88
CA ASP A 510 10.29 -15.58 23.85
C ASP A 510 9.14 -14.83 24.62
N LEU A 511 7.86 -15.10 24.33
CA LEU A 511 6.69 -14.41 24.93
C LEU A 511 6.50 -14.81 26.41
N VAL A 512 7.19 -15.86 26.84
CA VAL A 512 7.17 -16.45 28.19
C VAL A 512 8.35 -15.90 29.02
N LYS A 513 9.45 -15.51 28.37
CA LYS A 513 10.69 -14.96 28.91
C LYS A 513 11.19 -13.84 27.99
N PRO A 514 10.62 -12.62 28.12
CA PRO A 514 11.05 -11.50 27.32
C PRO A 514 12.52 -11.16 27.62
N ALA A 515 13.41 -11.45 26.69
CA ALA A 515 14.77 -10.95 26.73
C ALA A 515 14.73 -9.42 26.55
N THR A 516 15.42 -8.70 27.42
CA THR A 516 15.53 -7.23 27.37
C THR A 516 16.40 -6.71 26.22
N GLN A 517 16.96 -7.59 25.39
CA GLN A 517 18.02 -7.27 24.42
C GLN A 517 17.86 -8.04 23.11
N VAL A 518 18.05 -7.34 22.00
CA VAL A 518 18.21 -7.88 20.65
C VAL A 518 19.65 -8.40 20.53
N TYR A 519 19.86 -9.72 20.47
CA TYR A 519 21.18 -10.32 20.30
C TYR A 519 21.21 -11.44 19.24
N GLY A 520 21.56 -11.03 18.02
CA GLY A 520 22.28 -11.89 17.08
C GLY A 520 21.50 -12.33 15.85
N ASN A 521 20.17 -12.14 15.80
CA ASN A 521 19.36 -12.49 14.65
C ASN A 521 18.85 -11.25 13.90
N SER A 522 19.27 -11.11 12.64
CA SER A 522 18.80 -10.08 11.73
C SER A 522 18.60 -10.65 10.34
N LEU A 523 17.55 -10.23 9.63
CA LEU A 523 17.37 -10.56 8.22
C LEU A 523 17.87 -9.40 7.38
N ALA A 524 18.78 -9.70 6.46
CA ALA A 524 19.11 -8.80 5.37
C ALA A 524 17.97 -8.87 4.34
N LEU A 525 17.24 -7.77 4.17
CA LEU A 525 16.12 -7.72 3.23
C LEU A 525 16.47 -6.77 2.08
N ASP A 526 16.50 -7.35 0.89
CA ASP A 526 16.61 -6.61 -0.37
C ASP A 526 15.28 -5.89 -0.67
N ARG A 527 15.32 -4.94 -1.58
CA ARG A 527 14.13 -4.19 -1.98
C ARG A 527 13.13 -5.14 -2.65
N ILE A 528 11.95 -5.26 -2.06
CA ILE A 528 10.84 -6.07 -2.58
C ILE A 528 9.71 -5.22 -3.19
N VAL A 529 9.75 -3.90 -2.95
CA VAL A 529 8.84 -2.92 -3.57
C VAL A 529 9.66 -1.92 -4.39
N VAL A 530 9.35 -1.81 -5.68
CA VAL A 530 10.05 -0.92 -6.62
C VAL A 530 9.08 0.18 -7.08
N PRO A 531 9.39 1.48 -6.85
CA PRO A 531 8.55 2.57 -7.32
C PRO A 531 8.79 2.86 -8.81
N HIS A 532 7.73 2.73 -9.61
CA HIS A 532 7.73 3.09 -11.04
C HIS A 532 7.17 4.49 -11.33
N GLY A 533 7.12 5.32 -10.29
CA GLY A 533 6.70 6.70 -10.37
C GLY A 533 5.31 6.97 -9.83
N GLY A 534 4.89 8.20 -10.02
CA GLY A 534 3.69 8.75 -9.45
C GLY A 534 3.71 10.27 -9.46
N GLU A 535 2.68 10.87 -8.91
CA GLU A 535 2.55 12.32 -8.85
C GLU A 535 1.70 12.74 -7.63
N TYR A 536 1.91 13.98 -7.21
CA TYR A 536 1.08 14.68 -6.24
C TYR A 536 -0.03 15.46 -6.97
N PHE A 537 -1.27 15.18 -6.59
CA PHE A 537 -2.45 15.84 -7.08
C PHE A 537 -3.19 16.55 -5.94
N PHE A 538 -4.04 17.50 -6.30
CA PHE A 538 -5.04 18.08 -5.45
C PHE A 538 -6.41 17.71 -5.97
N THR A 539 -7.24 17.11 -5.12
CA THR A 539 -8.63 16.74 -5.39
C THR A 539 -9.51 17.90 -4.92
N PRO A 540 -9.96 18.79 -5.83
CA PRO A 540 -10.76 19.96 -5.46
C PRO A 540 -12.18 19.57 -5.01
N SER A 541 -12.82 20.49 -4.30
CA SER A 541 -14.25 20.39 -3.98
C SER A 541 -15.13 20.55 -5.24
N ILE A 542 -16.40 20.14 -5.15
CA ILE A 542 -17.36 20.28 -6.26
C ILE A 542 -17.58 21.75 -6.60
N SER A 543 -17.71 22.62 -5.59
CA SER A 543 -17.82 24.07 -5.80
C SER A 543 -16.57 24.65 -6.49
N ALA A 544 -15.36 24.19 -6.15
CA ALA A 544 -14.16 24.64 -6.84
C ALA A 544 -14.15 24.22 -8.33
N LEU A 545 -14.63 23.02 -8.65
CA LEU A 545 -14.76 22.54 -10.03
C LEU A 545 -15.83 23.31 -10.83
N LYS A 546 -16.93 23.71 -10.19
CA LYS A 546 -18.07 24.37 -10.84
C LYS A 546 -17.89 25.88 -10.98
N ASP A 547 -17.37 26.51 -9.94
CA ASP A 547 -17.49 27.96 -9.76
C ASP A 547 -16.15 28.67 -9.82
N TYR A 548 -15.07 28.06 -9.32
CA TYR A 548 -13.74 28.70 -9.27
C TYR A 548 -12.87 28.38 -10.48
N LEU A 549 -12.48 27.12 -10.68
CA LEU A 549 -11.52 26.71 -11.72
C LEU A 549 -11.93 27.09 -13.16
N PRO A 550 -13.22 27.11 -13.54
CA PRO A 550 -13.64 27.60 -14.85
C PRO A 550 -13.34 29.09 -15.08
N ASN A 551 -13.23 29.87 -13.99
CA ASN A 551 -13.10 31.33 -14.00
C ASN A 551 -11.73 31.84 -13.51
N ALA A 552 -10.84 30.93 -13.12
CA ALA A 552 -9.50 31.26 -12.61
C ALA A 552 -8.59 31.90 -13.65
#